data_AF-A0A2E8UH61-F1
#
_entry.id   AF-A0A2E8UH61-F1
#
_cell.length_a   1.000
_cell.length_b   1.000
_cell.length_c   1.000
_cell.angle_alpha   90.00
_cell.angle_beta   90.00
_cell.angle_gamma   90.00
#
_symmetry.space_group_name_H-M   'P 1'
#
loop_
_entity.id
_entity.type
_entity.pdbx_description
1 polymer ?
#
loop_
_entity_poly.entity_id
_entity_poly.type
_entity_poly.pdbx_seq_one_letter_code
_entity_poly.pdbx_strand_id
1 'polypeptide(L)'
;MDDMLADAARATAAGADVVEARLDMLYMHQVVVESEQGQSDARSRIRKTEIKLLKRDDIDFEIDEVLSLLEAGIELPVILTCRPSRQGGHFPGTEEERCDILRKAIESGVSWVDLEMDIKKNVREELVNLAGQTTRIICSEHFDREPDGSDEIVSRVKDMSSLGDLVKLCYKTSGKRSGLCLFESAWGLKEEGLNYTIMGLGNAGDWTRIHAPVLGISMVYTTSESDPRETSSGQINTTELISAWEMLEYA
;
A
#
# COMPACT_ATOMS: atom_id res chain seq x y z
N MET A 1 -8.39 2.61 -15.96
CA MET A 1 -9.06 3.72 -15.25
C MET A 1 -10.37 3.23 -14.66
N ASP A 2 -11.31 2.73 -15.47
CA ASP A 2 -12.57 2.14 -14.99
C ASP A 2 -12.38 1.13 -13.85
N ASP A 3 -11.36 0.27 -13.94
CA ASP A 3 -11.05 -0.70 -12.89
C ASP A 3 -10.68 -0.02 -11.54
N MET A 4 -9.96 1.11 -11.56
CA MET A 4 -9.58 1.82 -10.34
C MET A 4 -10.78 2.52 -9.69
N LEU A 5 -11.67 3.12 -10.50
CA LEU A 5 -12.90 3.72 -9.99
C LEU A 5 -13.86 2.66 -9.44
N ALA A 6 -13.99 1.53 -10.13
CA ALA A 6 -14.77 0.39 -9.65
C ALA A 6 -14.18 -0.19 -8.35
N ASP A 7 -12.86 -0.22 -8.21
CA ASP A 7 -12.20 -0.66 -6.99
C ASP A 7 -12.40 0.31 -5.82
N ALA A 8 -12.26 1.61 -6.05
CA ALA A 8 -12.56 2.63 -5.05
C ALA A 8 -14.03 2.56 -4.58
N ALA A 9 -14.98 2.32 -5.50
CA ALA A 9 -16.38 2.13 -5.15
C ALA A 9 -16.60 0.87 -4.28
N ARG A 10 -15.90 -0.23 -4.57
CA ARG A 10 -15.93 -1.44 -3.72
C ARG A 10 -15.35 -1.19 -2.34
N ALA A 11 -14.19 -0.52 -2.26
CA ALA A 11 -13.57 -0.15 -0.98
C ALA A 11 -14.49 0.74 -0.14
N THR A 12 -15.15 1.70 -0.77
CA THR A 12 -16.15 2.56 -0.12
C THR A 12 -17.32 1.74 0.43
N ALA A 13 -17.88 0.84 -0.38
CA ALA A 13 -18.96 -0.05 0.05
C ALA A 13 -18.55 -1.02 1.16
N ALA A 14 -17.26 -1.38 1.24
CA ALA A 14 -16.69 -2.23 2.28
C ALA A 14 -16.38 -1.49 3.59
N GLY A 15 -16.56 -0.16 3.64
CA GLY A 15 -16.35 0.66 4.83
C GLY A 15 -14.95 1.25 4.96
N ALA A 16 -14.21 1.45 3.87
CA ALA A 16 -12.93 2.16 3.91
C ALA A 16 -13.10 3.64 4.27
N ASP A 17 -12.18 4.18 5.08
CA ASP A 17 -12.11 5.61 5.40
C ASP A 17 -11.37 6.44 4.33
N VAL A 18 -10.46 5.79 3.60
CA VAL A 18 -9.53 6.38 2.63
C VAL A 18 -9.24 5.34 1.55
N VAL A 19 -9.05 5.76 0.30
CA VAL A 19 -8.64 4.87 -0.80
C VAL A 19 -7.25 5.24 -1.34
N GLU A 20 -6.43 4.24 -1.65
CA GLU A 20 -5.14 4.45 -2.32
C GLU A 20 -5.27 4.21 -3.84
N ALA A 21 -5.11 5.27 -4.62
CA ALA A 21 -5.00 5.19 -6.07
C ALA A 21 -3.53 5.04 -6.47
N ARG A 22 -3.17 3.82 -6.89
CA ARG A 22 -1.83 3.44 -7.35
C ARG A 22 -1.62 3.82 -8.83
N LEU A 23 -1.07 5.01 -9.08
CA LEU A 23 -0.80 5.51 -10.43
C LEU A 23 0.21 4.64 -11.19
N ASP A 24 1.12 3.96 -10.48
CA ASP A 24 2.06 3.03 -11.11
C ASP A 24 1.36 1.77 -11.69
N MET A 25 0.14 1.45 -11.23
CA MET A 25 -0.65 0.34 -11.75
C MET A 25 -1.33 0.67 -13.08
N LEU A 26 -1.42 1.94 -13.47
CA LEU A 26 -1.93 2.35 -14.79
C LEU A 26 -1.08 1.80 -15.94
N TYR A 27 0.21 1.52 -15.66
CA TYR A 27 1.16 0.94 -16.61
C TYR A 27 1.04 -0.59 -16.71
N MET A 28 0.12 -1.19 -15.95
CA MET A 28 -0.09 -2.64 -15.89
C MET A 28 -1.49 -3.00 -16.40
N HIS A 29 -1.65 -4.24 -16.82
CA HIS A 29 -2.95 -4.87 -17.04
C HIS A 29 -2.94 -6.30 -16.50
N GLN A 30 -4.09 -6.75 -16.02
CA GLN A 30 -4.26 -8.10 -15.51
C GLN A 30 -4.59 -9.06 -16.66
N VAL A 31 -3.83 -10.16 -16.75
CA VAL A 31 -4.08 -11.25 -17.70
C VAL A 31 -4.36 -12.53 -16.94
N VAL A 32 -5.43 -13.19 -17.34
CA VAL A 32 -5.83 -14.49 -16.82
C VAL A 32 -5.04 -15.57 -17.56
N VAL A 33 -4.17 -16.28 -16.86
CA VAL A 33 -3.31 -17.34 -17.40
C VAL A 33 -3.75 -18.70 -16.85
N GLU A 34 -3.93 -19.68 -17.73
CA GLU A 34 -4.16 -21.07 -17.30
C GLU A 34 -2.81 -21.68 -16.85
N SER A 35 -2.73 -22.21 -15.62
CA SER A 35 -1.52 -22.92 -15.18
C SER A 35 -1.50 -24.33 -15.75
N GLU A 36 -0.50 -24.68 -16.57
CA GLU A 36 -0.25 -26.07 -16.97
C GLU A 36 0.31 -26.86 -15.78
N GLN A 37 -0.43 -27.82 -15.27
CA GLN A 37 0.13 -28.80 -14.33
C GLN A 37 1.10 -29.72 -15.06
N GLY A 38 2.32 -29.84 -14.53
CA GLY A 38 3.26 -30.88 -14.91
C GLY A 38 2.63 -32.27 -14.80
N GLN A 39 3.04 -33.16 -15.70
CA GLN A 39 2.54 -34.53 -15.85
C GLN A 39 2.74 -35.39 -14.59
N SER A 40 1.84 -35.34 -13.60
CA SER A 40 1.66 -36.42 -12.62
C SER A 40 0.41 -36.18 -11.76
N ASP A 41 -0.76 -36.58 -12.26
CA ASP A 41 -1.75 -37.39 -11.54
C ASP A 41 -3.12 -37.31 -12.21
N ALA A 42 -3.61 -38.47 -12.66
CA ALA A 42 -4.81 -38.61 -13.46
C ALA A 42 -6.14 -38.42 -12.68
N ARG A 43 -6.16 -37.71 -11.54
CA ARG A 43 -7.37 -37.60 -10.69
C ARG A 43 -7.73 -36.21 -10.16
N SER A 44 -7.08 -35.13 -10.57
CA SER A 44 -7.59 -33.78 -10.29
C SER A 44 -7.31 -32.82 -11.45
N ARG A 45 -8.22 -32.77 -12.43
CA ARG A 45 -8.18 -31.76 -13.51
C ARG A 45 -8.87 -30.46 -13.07
N ILE A 46 -8.49 -29.91 -11.91
CA ILE A 46 -8.88 -28.54 -11.58
C ILE A 46 -7.90 -27.64 -12.33
N ARG A 47 -8.37 -27.05 -13.44
CA ARG A 47 -7.63 -25.98 -14.11
C ARG A 47 -7.51 -24.83 -13.11
N LYS A 48 -6.30 -24.56 -12.65
CA LYS A 48 -6.05 -23.41 -11.80
C LYS A 48 -5.75 -22.22 -12.71
N THR A 49 -6.56 -21.18 -12.58
CA THR A 49 -6.36 -19.93 -13.30
C THR A 49 -5.58 -18.99 -12.39
N GLU A 50 -4.56 -18.34 -12.94
CA GLU A 50 -3.72 -17.39 -12.23
C GLU A 50 -3.82 -16.03 -12.91
N ILE A 51 -4.05 -14.98 -12.13
CA ILE A 51 -4.00 -13.61 -12.61
C ILE A 51 -2.53 -13.17 -12.59
N LYS A 52 -2.02 -12.69 -13.73
CA LYS A 52 -0.69 -12.11 -13.85
C LYS A 52 -0.79 -10.64 -14.25
N LEU A 53 0.03 -9.81 -13.62
CA LEU A 53 0.20 -8.42 -14.01
C LEU A 53 1.27 -8.33 -15.09
N LEU A 54 0.88 -7.83 -16.27
CA LEU A 54 1.79 -7.56 -17.38
C LEU A 54 1.85 -6.07 -17.66
N LYS A 55 3.01 -5.61 -18.14
CA LYS A 55 3.15 -4.22 -18.60
C LYS A 55 2.22 -3.99 -19.80
N ARG A 56 1.62 -2.82 -19.87
CA ARG A 56 0.92 -2.38 -21.09
C ARG A 56 1.94 -2.11 -22.19
N ASP A 57 1.60 -2.53 -23.40
CA ASP A 57 2.42 -2.27 -24.58
C ASP A 57 2.30 -0.81 -25.03
N ASP A 58 1.08 -0.27 -24.97
CA ASP A 58 0.75 1.11 -25.30
C ASP A 58 0.24 1.87 -24.06
N ILE A 59 0.74 3.10 -23.88
CA ILE A 59 0.29 4.02 -22.84
C ILE A 59 -0.64 5.04 -23.50
N ASP A 60 -1.92 4.96 -23.16
CA ASP A 60 -3.03 5.68 -23.80
C ASP A 60 -3.75 6.64 -22.85
N PHE A 61 -3.07 7.11 -21.81
CA PHE A 61 -3.63 8.01 -20.81
C PHE A 61 -2.73 9.23 -20.58
N GLU A 62 -3.37 10.35 -20.26
CA GLU A 62 -2.71 11.54 -19.73
C GLU A 62 -2.94 11.64 -18.22
N ILE A 63 -1.88 11.91 -17.46
CA ILE A 63 -1.95 11.91 -15.99
C ILE A 63 -2.94 12.97 -15.48
N ASP A 64 -2.99 14.16 -16.08
CA ASP A 64 -3.90 15.22 -15.63
C ASP A 64 -5.38 14.84 -15.81
N GLU A 65 -5.70 14.11 -16.87
CA GLU A 65 -7.04 13.56 -17.10
C GLU A 65 -7.39 12.48 -16.07
N VAL A 66 -6.43 11.59 -15.77
CA VAL A 66 -6.61 10.56 -14.74
C VAL A 66 -6.87 11.19 -13.38
N LEU A 67 -6.09 12.20 -12.99
CA LEU A 67 -6.26 12.91 -11.71
C LEU A 67 -7.64 13.58 -11.62
N SER A 68 -8.07 14.26 -12.69
CA SER A 68 -9.38 14.90 -12.76
C SER A 68 -10.54 13.90 -12.59
N LEU A 69 -10.39 12.70 -13.16
CA LEU A 69 -11.41 11.65 -13.07
C LEU A 69 -11.44 10.98 -11.70
N LEU A 70 -10.28 10.79 -11.06
CA LEU A 70 -10.22 10.29 -9.68
C LEU A 70 -10.87 11.28 -8.70
N GLU A 71 -10.60 12.58 -8.86
CA GLU A 71 -11.22 13.64 -8.05
C GLU A 71 -12.74 13.66 -8.22
N ALA A 72 -13.25 13.55 -9.46
CA ALA A 72 -14.68 13.56 -9.72
C ALA A 72 -15.39 12.25 -9.35
N GLY A 73 -14.66 11.13 -9.36
CA GLY A 73 -15.24 9.78 -9.26
C GLY A 73 -15.15 9.14 -7.88
N ILE A 74 -14.42 9.72 -6.94
CA ILE A 74 -14.19 9.14 -5.61
C ILE A 74 -14.61 10.15 -4.53
N GLU A 75 -15.57 9.75 -3.69
CA GLU A 75 -16.09 10.61 -2.60
C GLU A 75 -15.21 10.57 -1.33
N LEU A 76 -14.48 9.47 -1.12
CA LEU A 76 -13.58 9.31 0.01
C LEU A 76 -12.28 10.12 -0.17
N PRO A 77 -11.59 10.50 0.92
CA PRO A 77 -10.21 10.97 0.84
C PRO A 77 -9.34 9.99 0.03
N VAL A 78 -8.48 10.54 -0.82
CA VAL A 78 -7.61 9.77 -1.73
C VAL A 78 -6.15 9.89 -1.32
N ILE A 79 -5.43 8.76 -1.35
CA ILE A 79 -3.97 8.69 -1.36
C ILE A 79 -3.53 8.47 -2.80
N LEU A 80 -2.77 9.40 -3.37
CA LEU A 80 -2.10 9.19 -4.64
C LEU A 80 -0.67 8.67 -4.41
N THR A 81 -0.39 7.53 -5.03
CA THR A 81 0.90 6.84 -4.90
C THR A 81 1.40 6.48 -6.29
N CYS A 82 2.65 6.84 -6.61
CA CYS A 82 3.34 6.35 -7.80
C CYS A 82 4.60 5.58 -7.37
N ARG A 83 4.43 4.31 -6.99
CA ARG A 83 5.50 3.49 -6.40
C ARG A 83 6.56 3.13 -7.45
N PRO A 84 7.87 3.32 -7.19
CA PRO A 84 8.93 2.93 -8.10
C PRO A 84 9.22 1.43 -8.02
N SER A 85 9.77 0.88 -9.10
CA SER A 85 10.11 -0.56 -9.21
C SER A 85 11.05 -1.05 -8.10
N ARG A 86 12.00 -0.22 -7.65
CA ARG A 86 12.94 -0.54 -6.56
C ARG A 86 12.28 -0.78 -5.19
N GLN A 87 11.04 -0.36 -5.01
CA GLN A 87 10.24 -0.55 -3.80
C GLN A 87 8.95 -1.34 -4.09
N GLY A 88 8.98 -2.20 -5.12
CA GLY A 88 7.88 -3.13 -5.44
C GLY A 88 6.72 -2.50 -6.22
N GLY A 89 6.91 -1.30 -6.78
CA GLY A 89 5.94 -0.68 -7.69
C GLY A 89 6.14 -1.07 -9.16
N HIS A 90 5.35 -0.46 -10.03
CA HIS A 90 5.33 -0.79 -11.45
C HIS A 90 5.63 0.38 -12.39
N PHE A 91 6.04 1.54 -11.86
CA PHE A 91 6.35 2.70 -12.68
C PHE A 91 7.55 2.40 -13.60
N PRO A 92 7.41 2.55 -14.93
CA PRO A 92 8.43 2.13 -15.89
C PRO A 92 9.46 3.23 -16.23
N GLY A 93 9.17 4.49 -15.90
CA GLY A 93 9.99 5.65 -16.26
C GLY A 93 11.15 5.93 -15.29
N THR A 94 11.77 7.07 -15.50
CA THR A 94 12.85 7.62 -14.68
C THR A 94 12.33 8.24 -13.38
N GLU A 95 13.21 8.42 -12.39
CA GLU A 95 12.82 9.05 -11.12
C GLU A 95 12.35 10.50 -11.29
N GLU A 96 12.85 11.21 -12.32
CA GLU A 96 12.43 12.58 -12.64
C GLU A 96 10.97 12.59 -13.13
N GLU A 97 10.64 11.76 -14.13
CA GLU A 97 9.27 11.61 -14.63
C GLU A 97 8.31 11.15 -13.52
N ARG A 98 8.77 10.28 -12.61
CA ARG A 98 7.99 9.84 -11.45
C ARG A 98 7.69 11.00 -10.49
N CYS A 99 8.69 11.83 -10.20
CA CYS A 99 8.52 13.01 -9.36
C CYS A 99 7.62 14.05 -10.01
N ASP A 100 7.60 14.15 -11.34
CA ASP A 100 6.66 15.03 -12.06
C ASP A 100 5.21 14.56 -11.90
N ILE A 101 4.96 13.24 -11.93
CA ILE A 101 3.63 12.67 -11.61
C ILE A 101 3.24 12.99 -10.16
N LEU A 102 4.16 12.85 -9.21
CA LEU A 102 3.90 13.19 -7.80
C LEU A 102 3.64 14.69 -7.61
N ARG A 103 4.33 15.56 -8.38
CA ARG A 103 4.08 17.01 -8.40
C ARG A 103 2.65 17.31 -8.85
N LYS A 104 2.23 16.73 -9.97
CA LYS A 104 0.85 16.85 -10.48
C LYS A 104 -0.19 16.32 -9.50
N ALA A 105 0.10 15.19 -8.84
CA ALA A 105 -0.76 14.64 -7.79
C ALA A 105 -0.96 15.63 -6.64
N ILE A 106 0.08 16.31 -6.20
CA ILE A 106 -0.01 17.36 -5.17
C ILE A 106 -0.80 18.57 -5.69
N GLU A 107 -0.50 19.04 -6.90
CA GLU A 107 -1.18 20.20 -7.52
C GLU A 107 -2.68 19.97 -7.74
N SER A 108 -3.12 18.71 -7.86
CA SER A 108 -4.54 18.35 -7.91
C SER A 108 -5.29 18.61 -6.60
N GLY A 109 -4.59 18.89 -5.49
CA GLY A 109 -5.22 19.12 -4.18
C GLY A 109 -5.69 17.83 -3.50
N VAL A 110 -5.10 16.69 -3.86
CA VAL A 110 -5.40 15.38 -3.26
C VAL A 110 -5.24 15.41 -1.74
N SER A 111 -6.02 14.60 -1.02
CA SER A 111 -5.96 14.50 0.45
C SER A 111 -4.59 14.03 0.96
N TRP A 112 -4.00 13.02 0.30
CA TRP A 112 -2.71 12.44 0.67
C TRP A 112 -1.85 12.12 -0.55
N VAL A 113 -0.54 12.27 -0.40
CA VAL A 113 0.46 11.77 -1.34
C VAL A 113 1.46 10.87 -0.62
N ASP A 114 1.82 9.74 -1.23
CA ASP A 114 2.88 8.84 -0.74
C ASP A 114 4.22 9.22 -1.38
N LEU A 115 5.17 9.64 -0.54
CA LEU A 115 6.52 10.03 -0.93
C LEU A 115 7.54 9.11 -0.26
N GLU A 116 8.26 8.31 -1.06
CA GLU A 116 9.30 7.45 -0.54
C GLU A 116 10.45 8.25 0.10
N MET A 117 11.00 7.71 1.18
CA MET A 117 12.11 8.32 1.92
C MET A 117 13.40 8.43 1.10
N ASP A 118 13.58 7.57 0.10
CA ASP A 118 14.77 7.53 -0.76
C ASP A 118 14.68 8.42 -2.01
N ILE A 119 13.59 9.20 -2.17
CA ILE A 119 13.57 10.33 -3.12
C ILE A 119 14.71 11.27 -2.73
N LYS A 120 15.46 11.77 -3.73
CA LYS A 120 16.57 12.71 -3.49
C LYS A 120 16.11 13.86 -2.61
N LYS A 121 16.85 14.11 -1.52
CA LYS A 121 16.47 15.04 -0.45
C LYS A 121 15.95 16.38 -0.95
N ASN A 122 16.66 17.03 -1.89
CA ASN A 122 16.27 18.33 -2.43
C ASN A 122 14.94 18.27 -3.21
N VAL A 123 14.70 17.21 -3.98
CA VAL A 123 13.45 17.01 -4.73
C VAL A 123 12.31 16.69 -3.76
N ARG A 124 12.57 15.86 -2.74
CA ARG A 124 11.58 15.55 -1.72
C ARG A 124 11.17 16.80 -0.93
N GLU A 125 12.13 17.64 -0.54
CA GLU A 125 11.86 18.92 0.14
C GLU A 125 11.03 19.86 -0.75
N GLU A 126 11.28 19.91 -2.06
CA GLU A 126 10.44 20.65 -3.00
C GLU A 126 8.99 20.15 -3.01
N LEU A 127 8.77 18.83 -3.13
CA LEU A 127 7.44 18.21 -3.12
C LEU A 127 6.73 18.45 -1.78
N VAL A 128 7.44 18.34 -0.65
CA VAL A 128 6.88 18.63 0.68
C VAL A 128 6.45 20.09 0.80
N ASN A 129 7.28 21.02 0.31
CA ASN A 129 6.95 22.45 0.32
C ASN A 129 5.75 22.76 -0.57
N LEU A 130 5.63 22.08 -1.72
CA LEU A 130 4.50 22.22 -2.63
C LEU A 130 3.19 21.73 -2.00
N ALA A 131 3.21 20.60 -1.28
CA ALA A 131 2.04 20.06 -0.58
C ALA A 131 1.47 21.03 0.46
N GLY A 132 2.37 21.76 1.16
CA GLY A 132 2.01 22.85 2.06
C GLY A 132 1.07 22.39 3.18
N GLN A 133 -0.15 22.92 3.19
CA GLN A 133 -1.21 22.50 4.13
C GLN A 133 -2.40 21.86 3.41
N THR A 134 -2.30 21.71 2.09
CA THR A 134 -3.40 21.24 1.23
C THR A 134 -3.41 19.73 1.09
N THR A 135 -2.23 19.12 1.07
CA THR A 135 -2.04 17.68 0.89
C THR A 135 -1.19 17.14 2.04
N ARG A 136 -1.63 16.05 2.67
CA ARG A 136 -0.87 15.36 3.71
C ARG A 136 0.12 14.38 3.09
N ILE A 137 1.24 14.15 3.77
CA ILE A 137 2.36 13.36 3.25
C ILE A 137 2.49 12.06 4.01
N ILE A 138 2.49 10.95 3.28
CA ILE A 138 2.94 9.65 3.78
C ILE A 138 4.43 9.52 3.46
N CYS A 139 5.28 9.49 4.49
CA CYS A 139 6.70 9.21 4.37
C CYS A 139 6.91 7.70 4.40
N SER A 140 7.19 7.09 3.25
CA SER A 140 7.14 5.63 3.13
C SER A 140 8.48 4.97 2.80
N GLU A 141 8.60 3.71 3.18
CA GLU A 141 9.70 2.85 2.75
C GLU A 141 9.30 1.37 2.73
N HIS A 142 9.71 0.68 1.67
CA HIS A 142 9.38 -0.72 1.41
C HIS A 142 10.66 -1.54 1.27
N PHE A 143 10.70 -2.66 1.98
CA PHE A 143 11.85 -3.56 2.04
C PHE A 143 11.51 -4.92 1.44
N ASP A 144 12.28 -5.37 0.46
CA ASP A 144 12.25 -6.76 -0.04
C ASP A 144 13.10 -7.71 0.85
N ARG A 145 13.12 -7.43 2.15
CA ARG A 145 13.77 -8.25 3.17
C ARG A 145 12.93 -8.26 4.44
N GLU A 146 13.21 -9.24 5.30
CA GLU A 146 12.68 -9.24 6.66
C GLU A 146 13.40 -8.15 7.50
N PRO A 147 12.73 -7.63 8.54
CA PRO A 147 13.38 -6.73 9.50
C PRO A 147 14.49 -7.48 10.26
N ASP A 148 15.58 -6.79 10.58
CA ASP A 148 16.69 -7.36 11.34
C ASP A 148 16.33 -7.50 12.82
N GLY A 149 15.41 -6.66 13.31
CA GLY A 149 14.85 -6.67 14.64
C GLY A 149 13.85 -5.54 14.86
N SER A 150 13.12 -5.57 15.97
CA SER A 150 12.11 -4.55 16.29
C SER A 150 12.73 -3.16 16.50
N ASP A 151 13.93 -3.11 17.10
CA ASP A 151 14.68 -1.85 17.31
C ASP A 151 14.99 -1.10 16.00
N GLU A 152 15.25 -1.84 14.91
CA GLU A 152 15.47 -1.24 13.57
C GLU A 152 14.24 -0.44 13.14
N ILE A 153 13.06 -1.08 13.25
CA ILE A 153 11.78 -0.50 12.82
C ILE A 153 11.43 0.69 13.72
N VAL A 154 11.59 0.54 15.04
CA VAL A 154 11.32 1.61 16.02
C VAL A 154 12.20 2.82 15.74
N SER A 155 13.51 2.64 15.56
CA SER A 155 14.43 3.74 15.23
C SER A 155 13.98 4.43 13.95
N ARG A 156 13.64 3.66 12.92
CA ARG A 156 13.28 4.20 11.62
C ARG A 156 11.98 4.99 11.64
N VAL A 157 10.96 4.53 12.38
CA VAL A 157 9.73 5.31 12.60
C VAL A 157 10.05 6.64 13.28
N LYS A 158 10.89 6.62 14.33
CA LYS A 158 11.28 7.84 15.04
C LYS A 158 12.03 8.81 14.14
N ASP A 159 13.00 8.31 13.36
CA ASP A 159 13.80 9.13 12.44
C ASP A 159 12.95 9.75 11.31
N MET A 160 11.95 9.04 10.81
CA MET A 160 11.08 9.48 9.73
C MET A 160 9.88 10.34 10.18
N SER A 161 9.57 10.34 11.49
CA SER A 161 8.35 10.96 12.04
C SER A 161 8.19 12.46 11.74
N SER A 162 9.30 13.18 11.56
CA SER A 162 9.30 14.61 11.24
C SER A 162 9.22 14.92 9.74
N LEU A 163 9.23 13.89 8.89
CA LEU A 163 9.37 14.02 7.44
C LEU A 163 8.06 13.82 6.67
N GLY A 164 6.96 13.56 7.37
CA GLY A 164 5.60 13.46 6.82
C GLY A 164 4.56 13.43 7.94
N ASP A 165 3.28 13.49 7.56
CA ASP A 165 2.15 13.43 8.49
C ASP A 165 1.88 12.00 8.99
N LEU A 166 2.33 10.99 8.23
CA LEU A 166 2.27 9.56 8.54
C LEU A 166 3.55 8.86 8.09
N VAL A 167 4.16 8.05 8.95
CA VAL A 167 5.25 7.13 8.55
C VAL A 167 4.69 5.79 8.10
N LYS A 168 5.14 5.26 6.96
CA LYS A 168 4.72 3.95 6.44
C LYS A 168 5.91 3.05 6.20
N LEU A 169 6.04 1.98 6.98
CA LEU A 169 7.07 0.96 6.78
C LEU A 169 6.42 -0.36 6.36
N CYS A 170 6.95 -0.93 5.28
CA CYS A 170 6.48 -2.20 4.74
C CYS A 170 7.64 -3.17 4.56
N TYR A 171 7.59 -4.32 5.25
CA TYR A 171 8.63 -5.34 5.17
C TYR A 171 8.10 -6.61 4.50
N LYS A 172 8.99 -7.36 3.87
CA LYS A 172 8.70 -8.75 3.52
C LYS A 172 8.63 -9.60 4.79
N THR A 173 7.70 -10.54 4.86
CA THR A 173 7.54 -11.46 5.99
C THR A 173 7.46 -12.90 5.49
N SER A 174 8.21 -13.80 6.11
CA SER A 174 8.22 -15.23 5.75
C SER A 174 7.52 -16.12 6.77
N GLY A 175 7.14 -15.57 7.94
CA GLY A 175 6.38 -16.28 8.95
C GLY A 175 6.33 -15.57 10.31
N LYS A 176 6.00 -16.34 11.35
CA LYS A 176 5.68 -15.81 12.69
C LYS A 176 6.79 -14.97 13.33
N ARG A 177 8.07 -15.23 13.00
CA ARG A 177 9.19 -14.47 13.55
C ARG A 177 9.18 -13.02 13.05
N SER A 178 9.00 -12.81 11.74
CA SER A 178 8.89 -11.47 11.18
C SER A 178 7.57 -10.82 11.60
N GLY A 179 6.45 -11.55 11.61
CA GLY A 179 5.17 -11.04 12.14
C GLY A 179 5.26 -10.55 13.60
N LEU A 180 5.91 -11.32 14.48
CA LEU A 180 6.15 -10.92 15.87
C LEU A 180 7.07 -9.71 15.97
N CYS A 181 8.12 -9.63 15.14
CA CYS A 181 9.01 -8.48 15.10
C CYS A 181 8.27 -7.17 14.73
N LEU A 182 7.40 -7.23 13.73
CA LEU A 182 6.53 -6.10 13.37
C LEU A 182 5.60 -5.73 14.53
N PHE A 183 4.97 -6.72 15.16
CA PHE A 183 4.08 -6.51 16.31
C PHE A 183 4.82 -5.85 17.49
N GLU A 184 5.99 -6.37 17.89
CA GLU A 184 6.80 -5.84 18.98
C GLU A 184 7.24 -4.40 18.72
N SER A 185 7.58 -4.07 17.48
CA SER A 185 7.95 -2.70 17.10
C SER A 185 6.78 -1.72 17.28
N ALA A 186 5.58 -2.07 16.79
CA ALA A 186 4.40 -1.25 16.97
C ALA A 186 3.98 -1.16 18.45
N TRP A 187 4.09 -2.26 19.19
CA TRP A 187 3.83 -2.27 20.63
C TRP A 187 4.74 -1.30 21.40
N GLY A 188 6.01 -1.21 21.02
CA GLY A 188 6.96 -0.25 21.60
C GLY A 188 6.70 1.21 21.21
N LEU A 189 5.99 1.46 20.11
CA LEU A 189 5.71 2.81 19.59
C LEU A 189 4.34 3.36 20.01
N LYS A 190 3.40 2.52 20.44
CA LYS A 190 1.98 2.87 20.62
C LYS A 190 1.71 4.05 21.57
N GLU A 191 2.59 4.32 22.53
CA GLU A 191 2.46 5.39 23.53
C GLU A 191 3.33 6.63 23.22
N GLU A 192 4.06 6.63 22.11
CA GLU A 192 4.99 7.71 21.74
C GLU A 192 4.30 8.91 21.05
N GLY A 193 3.00 8.82 20.77
CA GLY A 193 2.24 9.88 20.09
C GLY A 193 2.64 10.11 18.63
N LEU A 194 3.24 9.10 17.98
CA LEU A 194 3.65 9.15 16.59
C LEU A 194 2.54 8.65 15.67
N ASN A 195 2.43 9.25 14.47
CA ASN A 195 1.54 8.76 13.42
C ASN A 195 2.31 7.80 12.51
N TYR A 196 1.96 6.51 12.57
CA TYR A 196 2.67 5.50 11.79
C TYR A 196 1.80 4.31 11.39
N THR A 197 2.27 3.60 10.38
CA THR A 197 1.79 2.29 9.97
C THR A 197 2.97 1.38 9.66
N ILE A 198 2.94 0.17 10.22
CA ILE A 198 3.94 -0.88 10.02
C ILE A 198 3.18 -2.11 9.53
N MET A 199 3.61 -2.67 8.41
CA MET A 199 2.93 -3.82 7.82
C MET A 199 3.90 -4.80 7.17
N GLY A 200 3.45 -6.05 7.05
CA GLY A 200 4.18 -7.10 6.38
C GLY A 200 3.53 -7.50 5.05
N LEU A 201 4.37 -7.97 4.11
CA LEU A 201 3.96 -8.67 2.90
C LEU A 201 4.52 -10.10 2.94
N GLY A 202 3.61 -11.07 3.01
CA GLY A 202 3.87 -12.49 3.14
C GLY A 202 3.32 -13.07 4.44
N ASN A 203 3.65 -14.32 4.73
CA ASN A 203 3.12 -15.03 5.90
C ASN A 203 3.28 -14.23 7.20
N ALA A 204 2.22 -14.15 8.00
CA ALA A 204 2.14 -13.39 9.26
C ALA A 204 2.34 -11.87 9.13
N GLY A 205 2.28 -11.31 7.91
CA GLY A 205 2.36 -9.86 7.68
C GLY A 205 1.07 -9.10 8.06
N ASP A 206 -0.02 -9.84 8.26
CA ASP A 206 -1.35 -9.37 8.65
C ASP A 206 -1.50 -9.09 10.15
N TRP A 207 -0.55 -9.54 10.99
CA TRP A 207 -0.63 -9.42 12.45
C TRP A 207 -0.78 -7.98 12.94
N THR A 208 -0.03 -7.04 12.35
CA THR A 208 -0.14 -5.62 12.72
C THR A 208 -1.43 -4.98 12.23
N ARG A 209 -2.05 -5.52 11.17
CA ARG A 209 -3.36 -5.06 10.66
C ARG A 209 -4.46 -5.50 11.61
N ILE A 210 -4.49 -6.78 11.96
CA ILE A 210 -5.48 -7.36 12.87
C ILE A 210 -5.44 -6.68 14.25
N HIS A 211 -4.24 -6.39 14.76
CA HIS A 211 -4.06 -5.78 16.08
C HIS A 211 -3.86 -4.26 16.06
N ALA A 212 -4.10 -3.60 14.93
CA ALA A 212 -3.88 -2.16 14.76
C ALA A 212 -4.49 -1.28 15.88
N PRO A 213 -5.73 -1.50 16.35
CA PRO A 213 -6.34 -0.66 17.39
C PRO A 213 -5.58 -0.65 18.71
N VAL A 214 -5.00 -1.78 19.13
CA VAL A 214 -4.23 -1.87 20.38
C VAL A 214 -2.75 -1.54 20.20
N LEU A 215 -2.28 -1.53 18.96
CA LEU A 215 -0.91 -1.18 18.59
C LEU A 215 -0.73 0.32 18.30
N GLY A 216 -1.80 1.12 18.28
CA GLY A 216 -1.70 2.54 17.94
C GLY A 216 -1.33 2.80 16.48
N ILE A 217 -1.64 1.85 15.58
CA ILE A 217 -1.44 2.01 14.14
C ILE A 217 -2.46 3.01 13.61
N SER A 218 -2.00 4.10 12.99
CA SER A 218 -2.87 5.22 12.59
C SER A 218 -3.63 4.98 11.29
N MET A 219 -3.13 4.06 10.45
CA MET A 219 -3.74 3.73 9.16
C MET A 219 -3.47 2.26 8.82
N VAL A 220 -4.51 1.53 8.41
CA VAL A 220 -4.40 0.12 8.02
C VAL A 220 -4.77 -0.03 6.56
N TYR A 221 -3.87 -0.61 5.77
CA TYR A 221 -4.13 -0.94 4.38
C TYR A 221 -4.82 -2.29 4.30
N THR A 222 -5.85 -2.40 3.47
CA THR A 222 -6.61 -3.63 3.24
C THR A 222 -6.76 -3.85 1.74
N THR A 223 -7.18 -5.05 1.35
CA THR A 223 -7.52 -5.35 -0.04
C THR A 223 -9.04 -5.43 -0.21
N SER A 224 -9.53 -5.04 -1.37
CA SER A 224 -10.92 -5.24 -1.79
C SER A 224 -11.15 -6.66 -2.32
N GLU A 225 -10.09 -7.39 -2.65
CA GLU A 225 -10.14 -8.76 -3.17
C GLU A 225 -10.43 -9.76 -2.04
N SER A 226 -11.11 -10.85 -2.39
CA SER A 226 -11.44 -11.96 -1.48
C SER A 226 -10.81 -13.26 -1.99
N ASP A 227 -9.48 -13.28 -2.13
CA ASP A 227 -8.73 -14.48 -2.50
C ASP A 227 -8.33 -15.27 -1.23
N PRO A 228 -8.54 -16.60 -1.18
CA PRO A 228 -8.05 -17.45 -0.09
C PRO A 228 -6.53 -17.35 0.20
N ARG A 229 -5.73 -16.79 -0.73
CA ARG A 229 -4.30 -16.58 -0.60
C ARG A 229 -3.93 -15.35 0.23
N GLU A 230 -4.86 -14.49 0.61
CA GLU A 230 -4.55 -13.24 1.32
C GLU A 230 -3.83 -13.46 2.66
N THR A 231 -4.19 -14.50 3.42
CA THR A 231 -3.48 -14.82 4.67
C THR A 231 -2.00 -15.15 4.45
N SER A 232 -1.66 -15.74 3.30
CA SER A 232 -0.26 -16.03 2.92
C SER A 232 0.45 -14.84 2.26
N SER A 233 -0.30 -13.85 1.78
CA SER A 233 0.21 -12.60 1.21
C SER A 233 0.48 -11.53 2.27
N GLY A 234 0.03 -11.74 3.52
CA GLY A 234 0.11 -10.75 4.61
C GLY A 234 -0.89 -9.59 4.45
N GLN A 235 -1.80 -9.71 3.49
CA GLN A 235 -2.91 -8.79 3.30
C GLN A 235 -4.16 -9.38 3.96
N ILE A 236 -5.15 -8.53 4.16
CA ILE A 236 -6.44 -8.90 4.74
C ILE A 236 -7.52 -8.08 4.06
N ASN A 237 -8.66 -8.72 3.78
CA ASN A 237 -9.80 -8.03 3.19
C ASN A 237 -10.41 -7.03 4.20
N THR A 238 -10.94 -5.90 3.72
CA THR A 238 -11.54 -4.88 4.57
C THR A 238 -12.64 -5.43 5.48
N THR A 239 -13.59 -6.22 4.93
CA THR A 239 -14.70 -6.78 5.69
C THR A 239 -14.22 -7.81 6.71
N GLU A 240 -13.25 -8.65 6.34
CA GLU A 240 -12.66 -9.63 7.25
C GLU A 240 -11.93 -8.96 8.41
N LEU A 241 -11.20 -7.86 8.15
CA LEU A 241 -10.52 -7.10 9.19
C LEU A 241 -11.52 -6.46 10.16
N ILE A 242 -12.60 -5.85 9.65
CA ILE A 242 -13.65 -5.27 10.49
C ILE A 242 -14.28 -6.35 11.37
N SER A 243 -14.64 -7.51 10.80
CA SER A 243 -15.14 -8.64 11.58
C SER A 243 -14.14 -9.14 12.64
N ALA A 244 -12.84 -9.16 12.33
CA ALA A 244 -11.82 -9.53 13.29
C ALA A 244 -11.74 -8.52 14.45
N TRP A 245 -11.86 -7.21 14.18
CA TRP A 245 -11.89 -6.18 15.21
C TRP A 245 -13.13 -6.28 16.10
N GLU A 246 -14.31 -6.56 15.53
CA GLU A 246 -15.53 -6.80 16.31
C GLU A 246 -15.37 -8.02 17.22
N MET A 247 -14.83 -9.14 16.69
CA MET A 247 -14.60 -10.36 17.47
C MET A 247 -13.57 -10.19 18.60
N LEU A 248 -12.61 -9.29 18.42
CA LEU A 248 -11.58 -8.97 19.41
C LEU A 248 -11.98 -7.85 20.37
N GLU A 249 -13.21 -7.31 20.24
CA GLU A 249 -13.72 -6.18 21.02
C GLU A 249 -12.83 -4.92 20.92
N TYR A 250 -12.28 -4.67 19.73
CA TYR A 250 -11.53 -3.45 19.42
C TYR A 250 -12.42 -2.29 18.94
N ALA A 251 -13.65 -2.61 18.52
CA ALA A 251 -14.66 -1.68 18.01
C ALA A 251 -15.86 -1.60 18.97
#